data_AF-A0A839HEA2-F1
#
_entry.id   AF-A0A839HEA2-F1
#
_cell.length_a   1.000
_cell.length_b   1.000
_cell.length_c   1.000
_cell.angle_alpha   90.00
_cell.angle_beta   90.00
_cell.angle_gamma   90.00
#
_symmetry.space_group_name_H-M   'P 1'
#
loop_
_entity.id
_entity.type
_entity.pdbx_description
1 polymer ?
#
loop_
_entity_poly.entity_id
_entity_poly.type
_entity_poly.pdbx_seq_one_letter_code
_entity_poly.pdbx_strand_id
1 'polypeptide(L)' 'MYTTYRIRADELNDDFLVALKMLFRDKMIEIAVSEVDDESADETAYLLRHPANRQRLMNAIENVRDGRVQHVNLEME' A
#
# COMPACT_ATOMS: atom_id res chain seq x y z
N MET A 1 9.59 -4.11 -12.63
CA MET A 1 9.26 -2.76 -12.16
C MET A 1 7.75 -2.71 -12.01
N TYR A 2 7.25 -2.45 -10.81
CA TYR A 2 5.83 -2.36 -10.50
C TYR A 2 5.52 -0.90 -10.21
N THR A 3 4.59 -0.31 -10.97
CA THR A 3 4.22 1.10 -10.88
C THR A 3 2.72 1.19 -10.68
N THR A 4 2.30 1.84 -9.61
CA THR A 4 0.88 2.08 -9.32
C THR A 4 0.56 3.55 -9.54
N TYR A 5 -0.45 3.81 -10.37
CA TYR A 5 -1.01 5.15 -10.55
C TYR A 5 -2.32 5.24 -9.77
N ARG A 6 -2.50 6.31 -9.00
CA ARG A 6 -3.79 6.69 -8.42
C ARG A 6 -4.25 7.95 -9.13
N ILE A 7 -5.33 7.82 -9.88
CA ILE A 7 -5.89 8.90 -10.68
C ILE A 7 -7.39 8.86 -10.54
N ARG A 8 -8.06 9.99 -10.75
CA ARG A 8 -9.52 9.99 -10.85
C ARG A 8 -9.94 9.39 -12.20
N ALA A 9 -11.09 8.74 -12.21
CA ALA A 9 -11.56 8.03 -13.41
C ALA A 9 -11.74 8.97 -14.63
N ASP A 10 -12.09 10.24 -14.40
CA ASP A 10 -12.23 11.28 -15.42
C ASP A 10 -10.89 11.80 -15.96
N GLU A 11 -9.78 11.53 -15.28
CA GLU A 11 -8.43 11.85 -15.73
C GLU A 11 -7.83 10.76 -16.64
N LEU A 12 -8.50 9.61 -16.75
CA LEU A 12 -8.11 8.53 -17.65
C LEU A 12 -8.47 8.91 -19.10
N ASN A 13 -7.46 9.31 -19.87
CA ASN A 13 -7.65 9.82 -21.24
C ASN A 13 -6.65 9.21 -22.24
N ASP A 14 -6.77 9.62 -23.50
CA ASP A 14 -5.93 9.12 -24.59
C ASP A 14 -4.45 9.44 -24.38
N ASP A 15 -4.12 10.61 -23.84
CA ASP A 15 -2.74 11.02 -23.56
C ASP A 15 -2.10 10.10 -22.51
N PHE A 16 -2.85 9.71 -21.47
CA PHE A 16 -2.40 8.73 -20.49
C PHE A 16 -2.11 7.37 -21.15
N LEU A 17 -3.00 6.90 -22.03
CA LEU A 17 -2.81 5.64 -22.75
C LEU A 17 -1.58 5.67 -23.68
N VAL A 18 -1.33 6.81 -24.33
CA VAL A 18 -0.12 7.01 -25.17
C VAL A 18 1.13 6.93 -24.30
N ALA A 19 1.17 7.63 -23.16
CA ALA A 19 2.30 7.60 -22.24
C ALA A 19 2.56 6.17 -21.72
N LEU A 20 1.51 5.45 -21.31
CA LEU A 20 1.61 4.07 -20.83
C LEU A 20 2.21 3.14 -21.89
N LYS A 21 1.76 3.24 -23.15
CA LYS A 21 2.30 2.46 -24.27
C LYS A 21 3.76 2.77 -24.56
N MET A 22 4.18 4.03 -24.43
CA MET A 22 5.58 4.42 -24.61
C MET A 22 6.48 3.84 -23.52
N LEU A 23 6.06 3.89 -22.26
CA LEU A 23 6.80 3.38 -21.09
C LEU A 23 6.99 1.86 -21.12
N PHE A 24 5.99 1.12 -21.58
CA PHE A 24 5.97 -0.34 -21.59
C PHE A 24 6.06 -0.94 -23.00
N ARG A 25 6.65 -0.21 -23.95
CA ARG A 25 6.82 -0.66 -25.33
C ARG A 25 7.42 -2.07 -25.38
N ASP A 26 6.81 -2.93 -26.18
CA ASP A 26 7.21 -4.33 -26.41
C ASP A 26 7.16 -5.24 -25.17
N LYS A 27 6.42 -4.83 -24.12
CA LYS A 27 6.21 -5.64 -22.91
C LYS A 27 4.75 -6.08 -22.80
N MET A 28 4.54 -7.29 -22.32
CA MET A 28 3.22 -7.72 -21.84
C MET A 28 2.94 -7.02 -20.52
N ILE A 29 1.79 -6.36 -20.40
CA ILE A 29 1.37 -5.65 -19.20
C ILE A 29 0.05 -6.21 -18.68
N GLU A 30 -0.11 -6.18 -17.36
CA GLU A 30 -1.37 -6.43 -16.67
C GLU A 30 -1.90 -5.08 -16.14
N ILE A 31 -3.21 -4.83 -16.27
CA ILE A 31 -3.87 -3.64 -15.73
C ILE A 31 -4.92 -4.11 -14.71
N ALA A 32 -4.74 -3.74 -13.45
CA ALA A 32 -5.72 -3.95 -12.39
C ALA A 32 -6.35 -2.60 -12.01
N VAL A 33 -7.69 -2.52 -12.07
CA VAL A 33 -8.46 -1.30 -11.74
C VAL A 33 -9.33 -1.61 -10.52
N SER A 34 -9.27 -0.75 -9.51
CA SER A 34 -10.10 -0.82 -8.32
C SER A 34 -10.52 0.58 -7.92
N GLU A 35 -11.74 0.72 -7.41
CA GLU A 35 -12.12 1.94 -6.68
C GLU A 35 -11.22 2.11 -5.46
N VAL A 36 -10.79 3.34 -5.22
CA VAL A 36 -9.93 3.71 -4.09
C VAL A 36 -10.63 4.85 -3.39
N ASP A 37 -10.92 4.69 -2.10
CA ASP A 37 -11.49 5.77 -1.29
C ASP A 37 -10.49 6.94 -1.22
N ASP A 38 -10.99 8.18 -1.37
CA ASP A 38 -10.20 9.43 -1.45
C ASP A 38 -9.32 9.69 -0.21
N GLU A 39 -9.62 9.03 0.91
CA GLU A 39 -8.89 9.17 2.18
C GLU A 39 -7.67 8.26 2.24
N SER A 40 -6.74 8.37 1.29
CA SER A 40 -5.42 7.71 1.34
C SER A 40 -5.51 6.16 1.39
N ALA A 41 -4.59 5.39 0.83
CA ALA A 41 -3.49 4.84 1.64
C ALA A 41 -3.44 5.27 3.12
N ASP A 42 -4.53 5.22 3.88
CA ASP A 42 -4.41 5.22 5.33
C ASP A 42 -3.89 3.83 5.68
N GLU A 43 -2.57 3.69 5.79
CA GLU A 43 -1.93 2.47 6.29
C GLU A 43 -2.60 2.01 7.59
N THR A 44 -3.15 2.94 8.36
CA THR A 44 -3.97 2.68 9.54
C THR A 44 -5.28 1.98 9.16
N ALA A 45 -6.08 2.50 8.21
CA ALA A 45 -7.28 1.84 7.73
C ALA A 45 -6.98 0.45 7.13
N TYR A 46 -5.85 0.27 6.42
CA TYR A 46 -5.41 -1.03 5.93
C TYR A 46 -5.09 -2.01 7.06
N LEU A 47 -4.31 -1.58 8.06
CA LEU A 47 -3.99 -2.38 9.25
C LEU A 47 -5.24 -2.70 10.09
N LEU A 48 -6.22 -1.80 10.11
CA LEU A 48 -7.46 -1.93 10.88
C LEU A 48 -8.57 -2.69 10.14
N ARG A 49 -8.49 -2.83 8.81
CA ARG A 49 -9.51 -3.50 7.98
C ARG A 49 -9.71 -4.97 8.32
N HIS A 50 -8.64 -5.68 8.70
CA HIS A 50 -8.73 -7.07 9.13
C HIS A 50 -8.82 -7.18 10.66
N PRO A 51 -9.86 -7.82 11.23
CA PRO A 51 -10.02 -7.94 12.68
C PRO A 51 -8.80 -8.54 13.39
N ALA A 52 -8.13 -9.51 12.75
CA ALA A 52 -6.91 -10.13 13.26
C ALA A 52 -5.71 -9.16 13.30
N ASN A 53 -5.55 -8.34 12.26
CA ASN A 53 -4.47 -7.35 12.19
C ASN A 53 -4.70 -6.20 13.18
N ARG A 54 -5.97 -5.75 13.29
CA ARG A 54 -6.39 -4.78 14.30
C ARG A 54 -6.05 -5.26 15.72
N GLN A 55 -6.41 -6.50 16.07
CA GLN A 55 -6.13 -7.04 17.40
C GLN A 55 -4.63 -7.13 17.67
N ARG A 56 -3.85 -7.62 16.70
CA ARG A 56 -2.38 -7.71 16.82
C ARG A 56 -1.75 -6.34 17.02
N LEU A 57 -2.19 -5.33 16.27
CA LEU A 57 -1.69 -3.97 16.38
C LEU A 57 -2.00 -3.37 17.76
N MET A 58 -3.23 -3.50 18.24
CA MET A 58 -3.62 -2.97 19.56
C MET A 58 -2.83 -3.64 20.69
N ASN A 59 -2.68 -4.96 20.65
CA ASN A 59 -1.88 -5.70 21.63
C ASN A 59 -0.40 -5.25 21.62
N ALA A 60 0.17 -4.98 20.45
CA ALA A 60 1.55 -4.50 20.34
C ALA A 60 1.71 -3.10 20.95
N ILE A 61 0.74 -2.20 20.74
CA ILE A 61 0.74 -0.86 21.34
C ILE A 61 0.66 -0.95 22.87
N GLU A 62 -0.18 -1.81 23.42
CA GLU A 62 -0.27 -2.05 24.87
C GLU A 62 1.05 -2.62 25.43
N ASN A 63 1.64 -3.60 24.76
CA ASN A 63 2.92 -4.18 25.17
C ASN A 63 4.02 -3.11 25.24
N VAL A 64 4.09 -2.19 24.28
CA VAL A 64 5.07 -1.09 24.30
C VAL A 64 4.80 -0.13 25.47
N ARG A 65 3.53 0.23 25.71
CA ARG A 65 3.14 1.11 26.83
C ARG A 65 3.49 0.52 28.18
N ASP A 66 3.34 -0.79 28.33
CA ASP A 66 3.63 -1.52 29.57
C ASP A 66 5.10 -1.93 29.71
N GLY A 67 5.96 -1.59 28.75
CA GLY A 67 7.37 -2.00 28.73
C GLY A 67 7.59 -3.49 28.46
N ARG A 68 6.58 -4.22 27.99
CA ARG A 68 6.65 -5.64 27.60
C ARG A 68 7.24 -5.80 26.21
N VAL A 69 8.46 -5.32 26.02
CA VAL A 69 9.19 -5.35 24.74
C VAL A 69 10.43 -6.23 24.83
N GLN A 70 10.80 -6.85 23.71
CA GLN A 70 12.06 -7.55 23.59
C GLN A 70 12.99 -6.71 22.71
N HIS A 71 14.13 -6.30 23.27
CA HIS A 71 15.16 -5.63 22.48
C HIS A 71 15.92 -6.66 21.66
N VAL A 72 16.01 -6.40 20.36
CA VAL A 72 16.76 -7.24 19.41
C VAL A 72 17.81 -6.34 18.77
N ASN A 73 19.07 -6.76 18.83
CA ASN A 73 20.13 -6.07 18.10
C ASN A 73 20.01 -6.45 16.61
N LEU A 74 19.89 -5.45 15.74
CA LEU A 74 19.77 -5.66 14.30
C LEU A 74 21.12 -5.68 13.59
N GLU A 75 22.20 -5.37 14.31
CA GLU A 75 23.56 -5.59 13.86
C GLU A 75 23.89 -7.08 14.00
N MET A 76 23.73 -7.79 12.88
CA MET A 76 24.31 -9.12 12.70
C MET A 76 25.77 -8.92 12.27
N GLU A 77 26.72 -9.36 13.11
CA GLU A 77 28.11 -9.61 12.68
C GLU A 77 28.18 -10.77 11.68
#